data_AF-A0A257VSB0-F1
#
_entry.id   AF-A0A257VSB0-F1
#
_cell.length_a   1.000
_cell.length_b   1.000
_cell.length_c   1.000
_cell.angle_alpha   90.00
_cell.angle_beta   90.00
_cell.angle_gamma   90.00
#
_symmetry.space_group_name_H-M   'P 1'
#
loop_
_entity.id
_entity.type
_entity.pdbx_description
1 polymer ?
#
loop_
_entity_poly.entity_id
_entity_poly.type
_entity_poly.pdbx_seq_one_letter_code
_entity_poly.pdbx_strand_id
1 'polypeptide(L)'
;LPDPSKALVISATGRSPVSLLAYYLPGQPRVYRWNPTGIVESQHEIWGGPQENLRGSNALIATHVGQEIPPELAAAFRSIEPAGIKETHLGGRRWEKLQLWRGRGFLEWPDPAAASLRLAETAAGASRR
;
A
#
# COMPACT_ATOMS: atom_id res chain seq x y z
N LEU A 1 1.46 -12.54 -13.79
CA LEU A 1 0.86 -11.32 -13.20
C LEU A 1 -0.65 -11.54 -13.13
N PRO A 2 -1.37 -11.10 -12.07
CA PRO A 2 -2.84 -11.08 -12.08
C PRO A 2 -3.35 -10.23 -13.26
N ASP A 3 -4.58 -10.50 -13.72
CA ASP A 3 -5.23 -9.73 -14.79
C ASP A 3 -5.15 -8.22 -14.47
N PRO A 4 -4.47 -7.41 -15.31
CA PRO A 4 -4.20 -6.00 -15.03
C PRO A 4 -5.47 -5.15 -14.91
N SER A 5 -6.60 -5.63 -15.46
CA SER A 5 -7.92 -4.97 -15.34
C SER A 5 -8.59 -5.18 -13.97
N LYS A 6 -8.07 -6.10 -13.15
CA LYS A 6 -8.63 -6.49 -11.84
C LYS A 6 -7.61 -6.50 -10.70
N ALA A 7 -6.37 -6.09 -10.99
CA ALA A 7 -5.29 -6.09 -10.01
C ALA A 7 -5.30 -4.78 -9.22
N LEU A 8 -5.53 -4.89 -7.91
CA LEU A 8 -5.35 -3.78 -6.97
C LEU A 8 -3.85 -3.49 -6.82
N VAL A 9 -3.41 -2.27 -7.09
CA VAL A 9 -2.03 -1.87 -6.77
C VAL A 9 -2.08 -0.92 -5.58
N ILE A 10 -1.36 -1.28 -4.51
CA ILE A 10 -1.36 -0.52 -3.27
C ILE A 10 0.06 -0.14 -2.91
N SER A 11 0.29 1.14 -2.63
CA SER A 11 1.53 1.56 -1.97
C SER A 11 1.26 1.81 -0.50
N ALA A 12 1.97 1.10 0.36
CA ALA A 12 1.94 1.28 1.81
C ALA A 12 3.17 2.08 2.29
N THR A 13 3.63 3.04 1.48
CA THR A 13 4.85 3.81 1.70
C THR A 13 4.61 5.31 1.52
N GLY A 14 5.70 6.09 1.55
CA GLY A 14 5.69 7.52 1.23
C GLY A 14 5.21 7.84 -0.19
N ARG A 15 5.28 9.13 -0.55
CA ARG A 15 4.66 9.67 -1.78
C ARG A 15 5.33 9.22 -3.08
N SER A 16 6.64 8.95 -3.07
CA SER A 16 7.42 8.67 -4.30
C SER A 16 7.08 7.34 -4.97
N PRO A 17 6.94 6.20 -4.24
CA PRO A 17 6.66 4.90 -4.88
C PRO A 17 5.29 4.82 -5.56
N VAL A 18 4.28 5.55 -5.07
CA VAL A 18 2.95 5.62 -5.71
C VAL A 18 3.05 6.11 -7.15
N SER A 19 3.78 7.20 -7.37
CA SER A 19 3.92 7.80 -8.70
C SER A 19 4.67 6.85 -9.66
N LEU A 20 5.71 6.18 -9.16
CA LEU A 20 6.46 5.22 -9.99
C LEU A 20 5.58 4.04 -10.43
N LEU A 21 4.76 3.50 -9.53
CA LEU A 21 3.88 2.39 -9.85
C LEU A 21 2.76 2.82 -10.81
N ALA A 22 2.18 4.01 -10.62
CA ALA A 22 1.08 4.50 -11.44
C ALA A 22 1.51 4.79 -12.89
N TYR A 23 2.69 5.38 -13.08
CA TYR A 23 3.15 5.80 -14.41
C TYR A 23 3.89 4.70 -15.19
N TYR A 24 4.57 3.78 -14.50
CA TYR A 24 5.48 2.84 -15.16
C TYR A 24 5.04 1.37 -15.16
N LEU A 25 3.92 1.03 -14.52
CA LEU A 25 3.37 -0.32 -14.66
C LEU A 25 2.66 -0.48 -16.02
N PRO A 26 2.92 -1.57 -16.77
CA PRO A 26 2.18 -1.87 -18.00
C PRO A 26 0.67 -1.88 -17.75
N GLY A 27 -0.08 -1.17 -18.60
CA GLY A 27 -1.53 -1.04 -18.46
C GLY A 27 -1.99 0.11 -17.55
N GLN A 28 -1.06 0.91 -16.99
CA GLN A 28 -1.34 2.10 -16.16
C GLN A 28 -2.44 1.83 -15.12
N PRO A 29 -2.26 0.82 -14.25
CA PRO A 29 -3.28 0.45 -13.29
C PRO A 29 -3.50 1.58 -12.29
N ARG A 30 -4.73 1.67 -11.77
CA ARG A 30 -5.04 2.58 -10.67
C ARG A 30 -4.27 2.14 -9.41
N VAL A 31 -3.45 3.03 -8.87
CA VAL A 31 -2.66 2.80 -7.65
C VAL A 31 -3.30 3.54 -6.48
N TYR A 32 -3.53 2.82 -5.39
CA TYR A 32 -4.07 3.37 -4.15
C TYR A 32 -2.94 3.57 -3.14
N ARG A 33 -2.84 4.77 -2.55
CA ARG A 33 -1.95 5.00 -1.42
C ARG A 33 -2.68 4.63 -0.14
N TRP A 34 -2.12 3.72 0.64
CA TRP A 34 -2.60 3.50 2.00
C TRP A 34 -2.04 4.61 2.89
N ASN A 35 -2.95 5.33 3.56
CA ASN A 35 -2.61 6.40 4.48
C ASN A 35 -3.36 6.19 5.80
N PRO A 36 -2.65 5.84 6.89
CA PRO A 36 -3.29 5.57 8.18
C PRO A 36 -3.82 6.83 8.88
N THR A 37 -3.34 8.01 8.50
CA THR A 37 -3.66 9.28 9.19
C THR A 37 -4.94 9.95 8.66
N GLY A 38 -5.38 9.59 7.46
CA GLY A 38 -6.48 10.27 6.76
C GLY A 38 -6.16 11.69 6.29
N ILE A 39 -4.96 12.22 6.58
CA ILE A 39 -4.53 13.55 6.13
C ILE A 39 -4.06 13.45 4.68
N VAL A 40 -4.73 14.14 3.75
CA VAL A 40 -4.32 14.17 2.34
C VAL A 40 -2.97 14.90 2.20
N GLU A 41 -1.90 14.16 1.90
CA GLU A 41 -0.55 14.70 1.67
C GLU A 41 -0.16 14.73 0.18
N SER A 42 -0.97 14.14 -0.68
CA SER A 42 -0.74 14.00 -2.11
C SER A 42 -2.05 13.88 -2.90
N GLN A 43 -2.00 14.22 -4.19
CA GLN A 43 -3.15 14.13 -5.10
C GLN A 43 -3.70 12.70 -5.25
N HIS A 44 -2.89 11.67 -4.98
CA HIS A 44 -3.30 10.26 -5.02
C HIS A 44 -4.19 9.84 -3.85
N GLU A 45 -4.29 10.67 -2.80
CA GLU A 45 -5.11 10.39 -1.60
C GLU A 45 -6.48 11.06 -1.64
N ILE A 46 -6.69 12.01 -2.55
CA ILE A 46 -7.94 12.77 -2.70
C ILE A 46 -9.13 11.82 -2.93
N TRP A 47 -8.89 10.67 -3.57
CA TRP A 47 -9.92 9.71 -3.92
C TRP A 47 -10.10 8.59 -2.88
N GLY A 48 -9.33 8.59 -1.78
CA GLY A 48 -9.38 7.56 -0.76
C GLY A 48 -9.02 6.16 -1.26
N GLY A 49 -9.68 5.15 -0.72
CA GLY A 49 -9.57 3.75 -1.15
C GLY A 49 -10.37 3.41 -2.41
N PRO A 50 -10.31 2.16 -2.87
CA PRO A 50 -11.13 1.67 -3.98
C PRO A 50 -12.62 1.81 -3.66
N GLN A 51 -13.34 2.55 -4.52
CA GLN A 51 -14.79 2.78 -4.44
C GLN A 51 -15.59 1.68 -5.16
N GLU A 52 -14.92 0.87 -5.97
CA GLU A 52 -15.51 -0.24 -6.73
C GLU A 52 -15.56 -1.50 -5.86
N ASN A 53 -16.52 -2.40 -6.13
CA ASN A 53 -16.61 -3.68 -5.43
C ASN A 53 -15.47 -4.61 -5.88
N LEU A 54 -14.31 -4.48 -5.24
CA LEU A 54 -13.12 -5.28 -5.51
C LEU A 54 -12.96 -6.46 -4.54
N ARG A 55 -14.00 -6.77 -3.76
CA ARG A 55 -13.97 -7.88 -2.80
C ARG A 55 -13.62 -9.20 -3.51
N GLY A 56 -12.69 -9.95 -2.95
CA GLY A 56 -12.15 -11.20 -3.51
C GLY A 56 -10.98 -11.00 -4.49
N SER A 57 -10.65 -9.77 -4.89
CA SER A 57 -9.56 -9.50 -5.84
C SER A 57 -8.18 -9.77 -5.23
N ASN A 58 -7.20 -9.98 -6.11
CA ASN A 58 -5.79 -10.04 -5.73
C ASN A 58 -5.15 -8.65 -5.85
N ALA A 59 -4.17 -8.37 -4.99
CA ALA A 59 -3.44 -7.13 -4.97
C ALA A 59 -1.93 -7.34 -5.11
N LEU A 60 -1.27 -6.38 -5.76
CA LEU A 60 0.16 -6.14 -5.65
C LEU A 60 0.36 -4.99 -4.66
N ILE A 61 1.04 -5.25 -3.57
CA ILE A 61 1.32 -4.28 -2.52
C ILE A 61 2.81 -3.97 -2.54
N ALA A 62 3.19 -2.70 -2.44
CA ALA A 62 4.58 -2.27 -2.38
C ALA A 62 4.89 -1.59 -1.03
N THR A 63 5.97 -2.03 -0.39
CA THR A 63 6.62 -1.39 0.76
C THR A 63 8.07 -1.02 0.41
N HIS A 64 8.76 -0.18 1.21
CA HIS A 64 10.22 -0.11 1.10
C HIS A 64 10.84 -1.40 1.63
N VAL A 65 12.02 -1.78 1.14
CA VAL A 65 12.76 -2.93 1.68
C VAL A 65 13.00 -2.74 3.17
N GLY A 66 12.73 -3.78 3.97
CA GLY A 66 12.82 -3.74 5.43
C GLY A 66 11.59 -3.17 6.14
N GLN A 67 10.60 -2.67 5.40
CA GLN A 67 9.30 -2.32 5.98
C GLN A 67 8.30 -3.46 5.84
N GLU A 68 7.71 -3.85 6.96
CA GLU A 68 6.59 -4.78 7.00
C GLU A 68 5.30 -4.14 6.51
N ILE A 69 4.34 -4.98 6.15
CA ILE A 69 2.99 -4.50 5.85
C ILE A 69 2.32 -4.08 7.15
N PRO A 70 1.75 -2.86 7.20
CA PRO A 70 0.98 -2.40 8.35
C PRO A 70 -0.16 -3.38 8.71
N PRO A 71 -0.35 -3.73 9.99
CA PRO A 71 -1.33 -4.74 10.40
C PRO A 71 -2.75 -4.50 9.90
N GLU A 72 -3.17 -3.24 9.83
CA GLU A 72 -4.49 -2.84 9.36
C GLU A 72 -4.66 -3.12 7.87
N LEU A 73 -3.62 -2.85 7.09
CA LEU A 73 -3.60 -3.20 5.68
C LEU A 73 -3.48 -4.72 5.49
N ALA A 74 -2.76 -5.42 6.37
CA ALA A 74 -2.70 -6.87 6.34
C ALA A 74 -4.08 -7.52 6.57
N ALA A 75 -4.85 -6.98 7.53
CA ALA A 75 -6.20 -7.44 7.86
C ALA A 75 -7.23 -7.23 6.73
N ALA A 76 -6.94 -6.36 5.76
CA ALA A 76 -7.78 -6.16 4.57
C ALA A 76 -7.71 -7.33 3.57
N PHE A 77 -6.86 -8.33 3.80
CA PHE A 77 -6.67 -9.48 2.91
C PHE A 77 -6.80 -10.79 3.66
N ARG A 78 -7.21 -11.85 2.95
CA ARG A 78 -7.20 -13.22 3.53
C ARG A 78 -5.79 -13.74 3.79
N SER A 79 -4.84 -13.37 2.94
CA SER A 79 -3.43 -13.70 3.11
C SER A 79 -2.57 -12.71 2.34
N ILE A 80 -1.35 -12.51 2.83
CA ILE A 80 -0.32 -11.77 2.12
C ILE A 80 0.97 -12.57 2.16
N GLU A 81 1.66 -12.64 1.01
CA GLU A 81 2.94 -13.33 0.88
C GLU A 81 3.97 -12.44 0.16
N PRO A 82 5.27 -12.58 0.45
CA PRO A 82 6.32 -11.91 -0.30
C PRO A 82 6.28 -12.32 -1.78
N ALA A 83 6.36 -11.33 -2.68
CA ALA A 83 6.36 -11.57 -4.12
C ALA A 83 7.73 -11.25 -4.78
N GLY A 84 8.62 -10.56 -4.07
CA GLY A 84 9.98 -10.27 -4.51
C GLY A 84 10.39 -8.83 -4.23
N ILE A 85 11.62 -8.46 -4.63
CA ILE A 85 12.12 -7.09 -4.53
C ILE A 85 12.27 -6.52 -5.94
N LYS A 86 11.84 -5.27 -6.13
CA LYS A 86 12.05 -4.52 -7.35
C LYS A 86 12.95 -3.33 -7.08
N GLU A 87 14.00 -3.23 -7.87
CA GLU A 87 14.90 -2.08 -7.87
C GLU A 87 14.71 -1.26 -9.14
N THR A 88 14.75 0.06 -9.01
CA THR A 88 14.66 0.99 -10.14
C THR A 88 15.61 2.15 -9.93
N HIS A 89 16.29 2.53 -11.01
CA HIS A 89 17.20 3.66 -11.00
C HIS A 89 16.43 4.95 -11.25
N LEU A 90 16.55 5.92 -10.34
CA LEU A 90 15.84 7.22 -10.42
C LEU A 90 16.69 8.33 -11.03
N GLY A 91 17.85 7.98 -11.61
CA GLY A 91 18.83 8.94 -12.13
C GLY A 91 19.89 9.34 -11.11
N GLY A 92 21.07 9.73 -11.60
CA GLY A 92 22.23 10.05 -10.77
C GLY A 92 22.74 8.83 -10.00
N ARG A 93 22.81 8.93 -8.66
CA ARG A 93 23.19 7.83 -7.73
C ARG A 93 22.01 7.32 -6.90
N ARG A 94 20.77 7.66 -7.27
CA ARG A 94 19.58 7.32 -6.47
C ARG A 94 18.94 6.04 -6.98
N TRP A 95 18.74 5.10 -6.07
CA TRP A 95 18.06 3.84 -6.29
C TRP A 95 16.82 3.77 -5.43
N GLU A 96 15.72 3.34 -6.03
CA GLU A 96 14.50 2.99 -5.30
C GLU A 96 14.43 1.47 -5.20
N LYS A 97 14.29 0.95 -3.98
CA LYS A 97 14.13 -0.47 -3.72
C LYS A 97 12.81 -0.73 -3.00
N LEU A 98 11.93 -1.43 -3.68
CA LEU A 98 10.60 -1.77 -3.17
C LEU A 98 10.51 -3.27 -2.91
N GLN A 99 10.03 -3.62 -1.74
CA GLN A 99 9.54 -4.96 -1.46
C GLN A 99 8.11 -5.07 -2.02
N LEU A 100 7.88 -6.10 -2.83
CA LEU A 100 6.59 -6.44 -3.38
C LEU A 100 5.97 -7.57 -2.58
N TRP A 101 4.66 -7.49 -2.42
CA TRP A 101 3.84 -8.47 -1.74
C TRP A 101 2.60 -8.77 -2.56
N ARG A 102 2.12 -10.00 -2.46
CA ARG A 102 0.89 -10.44 -3.10
C ARG A 102 -0.20 -10.59 -2.04
N GLY A 103 -1.16 -9.66 -2.05
CA GLY A 103 -2.39 -9.79 -1.28
C GLY A 103 -3.40 -10.68 -2.02
N ARG A 104 -4.04 -11.62 -1.31
CA ARG A 104 -5.09 -12.48 -1.87
C ARG A 104 -6.41 -12.26 -1.16
N GLY A 105 -7.48 -12.22 -1.95
CA GLY A 105 -8.85 -12.17 -1.44
C GLY A 105 -9.11 -10.90 -0.63
N PHE A 106 -9.01 -9.74 -1.27
CA PHE A 106 -9.33 -8.45 -0.66
C PHE A 106 -10.71 -8.50 0.02
N LEU A 107 -10.79 -8.06 1.27
CA LEU A 107 -12.00 -8.14 2.09
C LEU A 107 -12.74 -6.81 2.07
N GLU A 108 -12.04 -5.75 2.47
CA GLU A 108 -12.54 -4.37 2.54
C GLU A 108 -11.35 -3.41 2.67
N TRP A 109 -11.57 -2.13 2.34
CA TRP A 109 -10.52 -1.12 2.49
C TRP A 109 -10.42 -0.71 3.96
N PRO A 110 -9.21 -0.63 4.55
CA PRO A 110 -9.05 -0.21 5.93
C PRO A 110 -9.59 1.21 6.14
N ASP A 111 -10.39 1.41 7.19
CA ASP A 111 -10.80 2.74 7.64
C ASP A 111 -9.61 3.44 8.31
N PRO A 112 -9.12 4.58 7.76
CA PRO A 112 -8.03 5.34 8.36
C PRO A 112 -8.36 5.86 9.78
N ALA A 113 -9.63 6.10 10.11
CA ALA A 113 -10.02 6.52 11.46
C ALA A 113 -9.80 5.40 12.49
N ALA A 114 -10.14 4.15 12.13
CA ALA A 114 -9.89 2.99 12.97
C ALA A 114 -8.39 2.67 13.11
N ALA A 115 -7.58 2.97 12.09
CA ALA A 115 -6.12 2.80 12.11
C ALA A 115 -5.42 3.84 12.98
N SER A 116 -5.83 5.11 12.90
CA SER A 116 -5.28 6.21 13.70
C SER A 116 -5.47 6.03 15.20
N LEU A 117 -6.63 5.52 15.64
CA LEU A 117 -6.90 5.24 17.06
C LEU A 117 -5.95 4.18 17.65
N ARG A 118 -5.66 3.11 16.91
CA ARG A 118 -4.76 2.03 17.38
C ARG A 118 -3.29 2.45 17.44
N LEU A 119 -2.84 3.29 16.51
CA LEU A 119 -1.50 3.88 16.55
C LEU A 119 -1.32 4.80 17.77
N ALA A 120 -2.33 5.60 18.10
CA ALA A 120 -2.31 6.46 19.29
C ALA A 120 -2.27 5.64 20.60
N GLU A 121 -3.01 4.54 20.68
CA GLU A 121 -2.98 3.63 21.84
C GLU A 121 -1.62 2.94 22.01
N THR A 122 -0.99 2.53 20.90
CA THR A 122 0.32 1.88 20.92
C THR A 122 1.44 2.85 21.32
N ALA A 123 1.41 4.09 20.82
CA ALA A 123 2.35 5.13 21.20
C ALA A 123 2.19 5.57 22.67
N ALA A 124 0.96 5.66 23.17
CA ALA A 124 0.68 5.97 24.58
C ALA A 124 1.14 4.86 25.53
N GLY A 125 1.13 3.60 25.09
CA GLY A 125 1.66 2.45 25.85
C GLY A 125 3.20 2.38 25.89
N ALA A 126 3.87 2.86 24.84
CA ALA A 126 5.34 2.90 24.78
C ALA A 126 5.96 4.02 25.65
N SER A 127 5.22 5.09 25.93
CA SER A 127 5.69 6.22 26.75
C SER A 127 5.59 6.02 28.28
N ARG A 128 5.15 4.84 28.75
CA ARG A 128 5.02 4.51 30.18
C ARG A 128 5.97 3.40 30.66
N ARG A 129 7.13 3.20 29.99
CA ARG A 129 8.17 2.26 30.44
C ARG A 129 9.50 2.96 30.62
#